data_AF-A0A5N6RE01-F1
#
_entry.id   AF-A0A5N6RE01-F1
#
_cell.length_a   1.000
_cell.length_b   1.000
_cell.length_c   1.000
_cell.angle_alpha   90.00
_cell.angle_beta   90.00
_cell.angle_gamma   90.00
#
_symmetry.space_group_name_H-M   'P 1'
#
loop_
_entity.id
_entity.type
_entity.pdbx_description
1 polymer ?
#
loop_
_entity_poly.entity_id
_entity_poly.type
_entity_poly.pdbx_seq_one_letter_code
_entity_poly.pdbx_strand_id
1 'polypeptide(L)'
;MGIIKCLLVALCIWVLSDSFVSTTSSDGLMRIGLKKRSLDLQSINAARITSREAFHPRGPGDTNSDFNDANADIVYLKNYLDTQYYGEISIGTPRQTFTVVFDTGSSNLWVPSSKCILSIACYTHSKYRARLSHTYTKIGTHCKIPYGSGSIAGFFSQDNVKVGDFLVKNQEFVEVTREGFLTFLGTEFDGVLGLGFSDTAVRNVTPVWYNMFLQHHVSQEIFSFWLNRDPTAKLGGEIVFGGIDWRHFRGDHTYVPLIRRGYWQIQVGDVLIENESTGLCKGGCTAIVDSGTSFLAGPTTIVTQINHAIGAAGVVSLECKAVVFNYGNIIWDYLMEGIRPEIVCVDLGLCSSNGSHHVSPGIASMAQNRTWEGSSVDESAFCTFCEMIVFWVEVQLKQEKTKEKVFKYVNELCERLPNPIGKSFINCDNIASMPYVSFTIGNKSFPLSPEQYTLRIEESCATVCISGFVALNVLPPEGPFWILGDIFLGAYHTVFDFGNLRVGFAKSA
;
A
#
# COMPACT_ATOMS: atom_id res chain seq x y z
N MET A 1 -1.41 -67.01 -11.62
CA MET A 1 -0.36 -65.98 -11.77
C MET A 1 -0.53 -65.22 -13.09
N GLY A 2 -1.69 -64.60 -13.33
CA GLY A 2 -2.02 -63.97 -14.62
C GLY A 2 -2.93 -62.74 -14.56
N ILE A 3 -3.55 -62.45 -13.41
CA ILE A 3 -4.49 -61.30 -13.28
C ILE A 3 -3.84 -60.12 -12.52
N ILE A 4 -2.79 -60.36 -11.73
CA ILE A 4 -2.08 -59.32 -10.97
C ILE A 4 -1.09 -58.52 -11.84
N LYS A 5 -0.67 -59.05 -13.00
CA LYS A 5 0.25 -58.34 -13.92
C LYS A 5 -0.44 -57.32 -14.84
N CYS A 6 -1.76 -57.42 -15.08
CA CYS A 6 -2.47 -56.45 -15.93
C CYS A 6 -2.86 -55.16 -15.18
N LEU A 7 -3.02 -55.22 -13.85
CA LEU A 7 -3.36 -54.03 -13.03
C LEU A 7 -2.17 -53.09 -12.81
N LEU A 8 -0.93 -53.59 -12.88
CA LEU A 8 0.29 -52.77 -12.73
C LEU A 8 0.71 -52.03 -14.01
N VAL A 9 0.24 -52.46 -15.19
CA VAL A 9 0.57 -51.78 -16.46
C VAL A 9 -0.43 -50.66 -16.77
N ALA A 10 -1.69 -50.78 -16.34
CA ALA A 10 -2.70 -49.74 -16.51
C ALA A 10 -2.48 -48.51 -15.60
N LEU A 11 -1.81 -48.68 -14.45
CA LEU A 11 -1.49 -47.59 -13.51
C LEU A 11 -0.23 -46.78 -13.88
N CYS A 12 0.60 -47.27 -14.80
CA CYS A 12 1.79 -46.54 -15.27
C CYS A 12 1.55 -45.68 -16.52
N ILE A 13 0.37 -45.72 -17.14
CA ILE A 13 0.05 -44.95 -18.36
C ILE A 13 -0.83 -43.72 -18.05
N TRP A 14 -1.35 -43.58 -16.82
CA TRP A 14 -2.17 -42.43 -16.41
C TRP A 14 -1.41 -41.37 -15.58
N VAL A 15 -0.08 -41.44 -15.50
CA VAL A 15 0.75 -40.48 -14.73
C VAL A 15 1.69 -39.67 -15.65
N LEU A 16 1.47 -39.66 -16.96
CA LEU A 16 2.33 -38.94 -17.92
C LEU A 16 1.60 -37.98 -18.88
N SER A 17 0.41 -37.47 -18.52
CA SER A 17 -0.29 -36.50 -19.37
C SER A 17 -0.67 -35.17 -18.72
N ASP A 18 -0.29 -34.88 -17.48
CA ASP A 18 -0.24 -33.49 -17.00
C ASP A 18 1.19 -32.96 -17.13
N SER A 19 1.62 -32.90 -18.39
CA SER A 19 2.65 -31.94 -18.74
C SER A 19 2.01 -30.57 -18.55
N PHE A 20 2.38 -29.85 -17.50
CA PHE A 20 2.16 -28.40 -17.46
C PHE A 20 2.69 -27.85 -18.77
N VAL A 21 1.78 -27.42 -19.63
CA VAL A 21 2.12 -26.71 -20.86
C VAL A 21 2.58 -25.33 -20.42
N SER A 22 3.87 -25.22 -20.06
CA SER A 22 4.58 -23.96 -20.13
C SER A 22 4.62 -23.58 -21.61
N THR A 23 3.73 -22.69 -22.03
CA THR A 23 3.90 -22.03 -23.32
C THR A 23 5.09 -21.09 -23.15
N THR A 24 6.26 -21.55 -23.61
CA THR A 24 7.29 -20.61 -24.05
C THR A 24 6.66 -19.84 -25.19
N SER A 25 6.17 -18.65 -24.89
CA SER A 25 5.57 -17.81 -25.90
C SER A 25 6.68 -17.47 -26.91
N SER A 26 6.42 -17.78 -28.18
CA SER A 26 7.35 -17.51 -29.28
C SER A 26 7.64 -16.02 -29.50
N ASP A 27 7.01 -15.15 -28.69
CA ASP A 27 7.17 -13.69 -28.68
C ASP A 27 8.30 -13.20 -27.74
N GLY A 28 8.96 -14.09 -26.99
CA GLY A 28 10.02 -13.71 -26.05
C GLY A 28 9.51 -13.05 -24.76
N LEU A 29 8.21 -13.09 -24.50
CA LEU A 29 7.60 -12.59 -23.26
C LEU A 29 7.54 -13.68 -22.20
N MET A 30 7.89 -13.30 -20.97
CA MET A 30 7.82 -14.19 -19.82
C MET A 30 6.61 -13.87 -18.98
N ARG A 31 5.73 -14.86 -18.81
CA ARG A 31 4.42 -14.70 -18.17
C ARG A 31 4.33 -15.52 -16.89
N ILE A 32 3.94 -14.88 -15.80
CA ILE A 32 3.76 -15.52 -14.50
C ILE A 32 2.32 -15.36 -14.09
N GLY A 33 1.59 -16.48 -14.07
CA GLY A 33 0.24 -16.50 -13.52
C GLY A 33 0.26 -16.25 -12.02
N LEU A 34 -0.61 -15.35 -11.58
CA LEU A 34 -0.85 -15.06 -10.17
C LEU A 34 -2.08 -15.81 -9.69
N LYS A 35 -2.01 -16.30 -8.46
CA LYS A 35 -3.17 -16.78 -7.70
C LYS A 35 -3.73 -15.61 -6.91
N LYS A 36 -5.06 -15.59 -6.77
CA LYS A 36 -5.78 -14.61 -5.95
C LYS A 36 -6.34 -15.30 -4.72
N ARG A 37 -6.07 -14.72 -3.56
CA ARG A 37 -6.62 -15.11 -2.28
C ARG A 37 -7.87 -14.30 -1.96
N SER A 38 -8.88 -14.96 -1.41
CA SER A 38 -10.04 -14.33 -0.79
C SER A 38 -9.60 -13.64 0.50
N LEU A 39 -9.92 -12.36 0.69
CA LEU A 39 -9.76 -11.74 2.01
C LEU A 39 -10.85 -12.28 2.94
N ASP A 40 -10.47 -12.61 4.16
CA ASP A 40 -11.38 -13.01 5.23
C ASP A 40 -11.37 -11.99 6.38
N LEU A 41 -12.40 -11.99 7.22
CA LEU A 41 -12.49 -11.05 8.33
C LEU A 41 -11.42 -11.27 9.41
N GLN A 42 -10.87 -12.47 9.56
CA GLN A 42 -9.80 -12.73 10.52
C GLN A 42 -8.52 -12.03 10.07
N SER A 43 -8.15 -12.14 8.79
CA SER A 43 -7.03 -11.43 8.17
C SER A 43 -7.17 -9.92 8.32
N ILE A 44 -8.38 -9.39 8.08
CA ILE A 44 -8.65 -7.95 8.23
C ILE A 44 -8.68 -7.51 9.69
N ASN A 45 -9.18 -8.34 10.60
CA ASN A 45 -9.16 -8.04 12.04
C ASN A 45 -7.73 -8.16 12.61
N ALA A 46 -6.92 -9.09 12.12
CA ALA A 46 -5.50 -9.19 12.47
C ALA A 46 -4.75 -7.92 12.02
N ALA A 47 -5.07 -7.39 10.83
CA ALA A 47 -4.56 -6.11 10.35
C ALA A 47 -4.85 -4.95 11.34
N ARG A 48 -5.96 -5.02 12.09
CA ARG A 48 -6.33 -4.04 13.14
C ARG A 48 -5.46 -4.12 14.39
N ILE A 49 -5.02 -5.32 14.76
CA ILE A 49 -4.17 -5.52 15.94
C ILE A 49 -2.75 -5.04 15.63
N THR A 50 -2.28 -5.30 14.41
CA THR A 50 -0.96 -4.87 13.94
C THR A 50 -0.83 -3.36 13.74
N SER A 51 -1.90 -2.66 13.35
CA SER A 51 -1.86 -1.19 13.21
C SER A 51 -1.72 -0.50 14.57
N ARG A 52 -2.26 -1.07 15.66
CA ARG A 52 -2.08 -0.52 17.03
C ARG A 52 -0.63 -0.43 17.48
N GLU A 53 0.24 -1.36 17.06
CA GLU A 53 1.66 -1.34 17.42
C GLU A 53 2.47 -0.33 16.59
N ALA A 54 2.01 0.00 15.37
CA ALA A 54 2.63 0.99 14.49
C ALA A 54 2.39 2.45 14.95
N PHE A 55 1.28 2.70 15.66
CA PHE A 55 0.85 4.03 16.12
C PHE A 55 1.37 4.44 17.51
N HIS A 56 2.18 3.61 18.20
CA HIS A 56 2.85 4.05 19.42
C HIS A 56 4.12 4.86 19.07
N PRO A 57 4.23 6.14 19.47
CA PRO A 57 5.50 6.84 19.43
C PRO A 57 6.52 6.06 20.26
N ARG A 58 7.71 5.82 19.71
CA ARG A 58 8.82 5.15 20.40
C ARG A 58 8.99 5.79 21.78
N GLY A 59 8.78 5.01 22.84
CA GLY A 59 9.06 5.45 24.20
C GLY A 59 10.57 5.71 24.38
N PRO A 60 10.95 6.59 25.33
CA PRO A 60 12.34 6.92 25.60
C PRO A 60 12.99 5.75 26.34
N GLY A 61 13.55 4.79 25.62
CA GLY A 61 14.17 3.62 26.25
C GLY A 61 15.16 2.82 25.40
N ASP A 62 15.28 3.07 24.10
CA ASP A 62 16.22 2.32 23.25
C ASP A 62 17.51 3.13 23.01
N THR A 63 18.27 3.33 24.09
CA THR A 63 19.62 3.89 24.02
C THR A 63 20.59 2.81 23.55
N ASN A 64 20.80 2.72 22.24
CA ASN A 64 22.10 2.47 21.59
C ASN A 64 21.91 2.17 20.08
N SER A 65 21.86 3.22 19.27
CA SER A 65 22.21 3.14 17.85
C SER A 65 22.89 4.44 17.47
N ASP A 66 24.17 4.33 17.09
CA ASP A 66 25.01 5.42 16.64
C ASP A 66 24.28 6.29 15.61
N PHE A 67 24.11 7.56 15.98
CA PHE A 67 23.61 8.62 15.12
C PHE A 67 24.65 8.93 14.06
N ASN A 68 24.39 8.47 12.83
CA ASN A 68 24.80 9.11 11.57
C ASN A 68 24.14 8.36 10.40
N ASP A 69 22.82 8.48 10.25
CA ASP A 69 22.18 8.09 8.99
C ASP A 69 21.26 9.21 8.49
N ALA A 70 21.74 9.89 7.45
CA ALA A 70 21.04 10.92 6.72
C ALA A 70 20.08 10.30 5.68
N ASN A 71 19.27 9.32 6.09
CA ASN A 71 18.26 8.67 5.26
C ASN A 71 16.92 8.65 5.99
N ALA A 72 16.28 9.82 6.07
CA ALA A 72 14.89 9.96 6.46
C ALA A 72 13.90 9.60 5.32
N ASP A 73 14.39 9.07 4.19
CA ASP A 73 13.65 8.88 2.93
C ASP A 73 12.79 7.59 2.88
N ILE A 74 12.70 6.78 3.94
CA ILE A 74 12.08 5.44 3.85
C ILE A 74 10.71 5.39 4.54
N VAL A 75 9.67 5.43 3.71
CA VAL A 75 8.27 5.31 4.11
C VAL A 75 7.91 3.83 4.30
N TYR A 76 8.01 3.34 5.53
CA TYR A 76 7.62 1.96 5.90
C TYR A 76 6.15 1.89 6.28
N LEU A 77 5.25 1.77 5.30
CA LEU A 77 3.79 1.73 5.53
C LEU A 77 3.15 0.38 5.20
N LYS A 78 3.96 -0.66 5.07
CA LYS A 78 3.51 -1.94 4.51
C LYS A 78 2.78 -2.82 5.50
N ASN A 79 1.63 -3.30 5.07
CA ASN A 79 0.85 -4.36 5.71
C ASN A 79 0.45 -5.40 4.66
N TYR A 80 0.99 -6.62 4.77
CA TYR A 80 0.71 -7.71 3.83
C TYR A 80 -0.50 -8.57 4.20
N LEU A 81 -1.13 -8.32 5.36
CA LEU A 81 -2.34 -9.05 5.76
C LEU A 81 -3.51 -8.80 4.79
N ASP A 82 -3.45 -7.66 4.10
CA ASP A 82 -4.44 -7.25 3.10
C ASP A 82 -4.08 -7.73 1.69
N THR A 83 -2.88 -8.28 1.45
CA THR A 83 -2.43 -8.68 0.10
C THR A 83 -3.24 -9.85 -0.44
N GLN A 84 -3.62 -9.74 -1.71
CA GLN A 84 -4.49 -10.73 -2.38
C GLN A 84 -3.78 -11.55 -3.44
N TYR A 85 -2.67 -11.09 -4.04
CA TYR A 85 -2.05 -11.76 -5.17
C TYR A 85 -0.66 -12.28 -4.84
N TYR A 86 -0.41 -13.53 -5.22
CA TYR A 86 0.90 -14.16 -5.08
C TYR A 86 1.17 -15.09 -6.26
N GLY A 87 2.44 -15.35 -6.52
CA GLY A 87 2.87 -16.34 -7.50
C GLY A 87 3.94 -17.26 -6.91
N GLU A 88 4.53 -18.09 -7.76
CA GLU A 88 5.51 -19.09 -7.33
C GLU A 88 6.91 -18.78 -7.88
N ILE A 89 7.90 -18.96 -7.02
CA ILE A 89 9.32 -18.95 -7.38
C ILE A 89 9.99 -20.21 -6.86
N SER A 90 11.20 -20.51 -7.32
CA SER A 90 12.02 -21.55 -6.71
C SER A 90 13.43 -21.10 -6.44
N ILE A 91 14.01 -21.51 -5.31
CA ILE A 91 15.37 -21.14 -4.90
C ILE A 91 16.22 -22.41 -4.76
N GLY A 92 17.43 -22.38 -5.31
CA GLY A 92 18.44 -23.43 -5.17
C GLY A 92 18.39 -24.58 -6.17
N THR A 93 19.35 -25.49 -6.02
CA THR A 93 19.53 -26.68 -6.86
C THR A 93 19.82 -27.93 -6.01
N PRO A 94 18.91 -28.92 -5.90
CA PRO A 94 17.56 -28.95 -6.47
C PRO A 94 16.67 -27.81 -5.98
N ARG A 95 15.68 -27.49 -6.82
CA ARG A 95 14.77 -26.35 -6.63
C ARG A 95 13.87 -26.55 -5.41
N GLN A 96 13.78 -25.52 -4.57
CA GLN A 96 12.84 -25.43 -3.44
C GLN A 96 11.81 -24.35 -3.77
N THR A 97 10.54 -24.71 -3.87
CA THR A 97 9.45 -23.80 -4.30
C THR A 97 8.90 -22.99 -3.13
N PHE A 98 8.57 -21.73 -3.40
CA PHE A 98 7.96 -20.80 -2.45
C PHE A 98 6.86 -20.01 -3.14
N THR A 99 5.77 -19.75 -2.41
CA THR A 99 4.78 -18.73 -2.81
C THR A 99 5.25 -17.36 -2.36
N VAL A 100 5.21 -16.36 -3.24
CA VAL A 100 5.67 -15.00 -2.92
C VAL A 100 4.75 -13.93 -3.46
N VAL A 101 4.65 -12.83 -2.72
CA VAL A 101 4.09 -11.57 -3.22
C VAL A 101 5.12 -10.90 -4.12
N PHE A 102 4.71 -10.48 -5.31
CA PHE A 102 5.52 -9.64 -6.20
C PHE A 102 5.21 -8.19 -5.90
N ASP A 103 6.16 -7.50 -5.29
CA ASP A 103 5.90 -6.28 -4.54
C ASP A 103 6.69 -5.09 -5.07
N THR A 104 6.01 -4.15 -5.74
CA THR A 104 6.66 -2.95 -6.30
C THR A 104 7.02 -1.90 -5.25
N GLY A 105 6.45 -1.95 -4.05
CA GLY A 105 6.83 -1.01 -2.99
C GLY A 105 8.08 -1.42 -2.20
N SER A 106 8.68 -2.59 -2.46
CA SER A 106 9.89 -3.08 -1.76
C SER A 106 10.90 -3.68 -2.73
N SER A 107 12.14 -3.89 -2.29
CA SER A 107 13.25 -4.23 -3.19
C SER A 107 14.04 -5.48 -2.79
N ASN A 108 13.77 -6.05 -1.61
CA ASN A 108 14.44 -7.26 -1.15
C ASN A 108 13.62 -8.51 -1.51
N LEU A 109 14.31 -9.59 -1.88
CA LEU A 109 13.76 -10.95 -1.84
C LEU A 109 14.03 -11.56 -0.46
N TRP A 110 13.02 -12.17 0.15
CA TRP A 110 13.19 -12.92 1.39
C TRP A 110 12.23 -14.11 1.47
N VAL A 111 12.69 -15.18 2.13
CA VAL A 111 11.91 -16.39 2.41
C VAL A 111 12.25 -16.94 3.81
N PRO A 112 11.36 -17.74 4.43
CA PRO A 112 11.61 -18.33 5.74
C PRO A 112 12.80 -19.30 5.68
N SER A 113 13.69 -19.21 6.66
CA SER A 113 14.83 -20.12 6.77
C SER A 113 14.46 -21.40 7.51
N SER A 114 15.10 -22.50 7.16
CA SER A 114 15.15 -23.71 8.01
C SER A 114 15.73 -23.47 9.41
N LYS A 115 16.42 -22.34 9.62
CA LYS A 115 16.89 -21.88 10.94
C LYS A 115 15.85 -21.07 11.71
N CYS A 116 14.67 -20.81 11.15
CA CYS A 116 13.56 -20.19 11.85
C CYS A 116 12.86 -21.23 12.75
N ILE A 117 13.24 -21.28 14.02
CA ILE A 117 12.78 -22.29 14.99
C ILE A 117 11.81 -21.69 16.02
N LEU A 118 11.94 -20.41 16.34
CA LEU A 118 11.22 -19.79 17.45
C LEU A 118 9.95 -19.01 17.02
N SER A 119 9.75 -18.79 15.72
CA SER A 119 8.57 -18.07 15.20
C SER A 119 7.49 -19.05 14.74
N ILE A 120 6.27 -18.86 15.25
CA ILE A 120 5.10 -19.71 14.97
C ILE A 120 4.77 -19.73 13.47
N ALA A 121 4.81 -18.59 12.80
CA ALA A 121 4.53 -18.48 11.37
C ALA A 121 5.49 -19.31 10.50
N CYS A 122 6.75 -19.50 10.89
CA CYS A 122 7.69 -20.39 10.18
C CYS A 122 7.35 -21.89 10.27
N TYR A 123 6.37 -22.30 11.09
CA TYR A 123 5.93 -23.70 11.16
C TYR A 123 4.89 -24.05 10.09
N THR A 124 4.13 -23.06 9.60
CA THR A 124 3.09 -23.25 8.58
C THR A 124 3.57 -22.96 7.16
N HIS A 125 4.70 -22.26 7.01
CA HIS A 125 5.26 -21.88 5.72
C HIS A 125 6.41 -22.78 5.25
N SER A 126 6.65 -22.77 3.95
CA SER A 126 7.80 -23.41 3.32
C SER A 126 9.09 -22.78 3.82
N LYS A 127 10.15 -23.59 3.98
CA LYS A 127 11.44 -23.15 4.53
C LYS A 127 12.59 -23.47 3.61
N TYR A 128 13.44 -22.48 3.36
CA TYR A 128 14.66 -22.63 2.63
C TYR A 128 15.72 -23.41 3.42
N ARG A 129 16.24 -24.46 2.78
CA ARG A 129 17.25 -25.38 3.32
C ARG A 129 18.53 -25.24 2.52
N ALA A 130 19.40 -24.33 2.95
CA ALA A 130 20.71 -24.08 2.33
C ALA A 130 21.54 -25.36 2.12
N ARG A 131 21.49 -26.31 3.07
CA ARG A 131 22.24 -27.58 3.01
C ARG A 131 21.82 -28.50 1.85
N LEU A 132 20.61 -28.32 1.33
CA LEU A 132 20.09 -29.14 0.22
C LEU A 132 20.45 -28.55 -1.13
N SER A 133 20.88 -27.29 -1.21
CA SER A 133 21.20 -26.63 -2.47
C SER A 133 22.71 -26.67 -2.74
N HIS A 134 23.09 -27.23 -3.89
CA HIS A 134 24.47 -27.28 -4.35
C HIS A 134 24.96 -25.96 -4.96
N THR A 135 24.04 -25.05 -5.33
CA THR A 135 24.34 -23.71 -5.87
C THR A 135 24.34 -22.61 -4.80
N TYR A 136 24.07 -22.98 -3.54
CA TYR A 136 24.07 -22.07 -2.41
C TYR A 136 25.48 -21.55 -2.10
N THR A 137 25.56 -20.23 -1.90
CA THR A 137 26.75 -19.55 -1.39
C THR A 137 26.39 -18.79 -0.11
N LYS A 138 27.17 -19.02 0.95
CA LYS A 138 26.98 -18.37 2.25
C LYS A 138 27.48 -16.93 2.20
N ILE A 139 26.60 -15.97 2.52
CA ILE A 139 26.98 -14.59 2.87
C ILE A 139 26.99 -14.42 4.39
N GLY A 140 25.86 -14.63 5.06
CA GLY A 140 25.74 -14.67 6.52
C GLY A 140 25.62 -13.31 7.22
N THR A 141 25.64 -12.20 6.48
CA THR A 141 25.47 -10.86 7.02
C THR A 141 24.05 -10.67 7.55
N HIS A 142 23.90 -10.32 8.84
CA HIS A 142 22.60 -10.08 9.45
C HIS A 142 21.93 -8.80 8.94
N CYS A 143 20.59 -8.84 8.89
CA CYS A 143 19.75 -7.71 8.54
C CYS A 143 18.41 -7.73 9.28
N LYS A 144 17.80 -6.56 9.37
CA LYS A 144 16.45 -6.34 9.86
C LYS A 144 15.72 -5.49 8.82
N ILE A 145 14.61 -5.99 8.29
CA ILE A 145 13.78 -5.26 7.33
C ILE A 145 12.53 -4.80 8.08
N PRO A 146 12.34 -3.49 8.28
CA PRO A 146 11.15 -2.99 8.95
C PRO A 146 9.96 -2.96 7.98
N TYR A 147 8.77 -3.20 8.55
CA TYR A 147 7.47 -3.11 7.91
C TYR A 147 6.55 -2.23 8.77
N GLY A 148 5.42 -1.78 8.21
CA GLY A 148 4.52 -0.88 8.93
C GLY A 148 4.06 -1.46 10.27
N SER A 149 3.83 -2.77 10.33
CA SER A 149 3.38 -3.49 11.53
C SER A 149 4.46 -4.23 12.32
N GLY A 150 5.75 -4.05 11.99
CA GLY A 150 6.81 -4.79 12.68
C GLY A 150 8.11 -4.87 11.89
N SER A 151 8.81 -6.00 12.00
CA SER A 151 10.03 -6.23 11.22
C SER A 151 10.30 -7.71 11.07
N ILE A 152 10.99 -8.08 9.99
CA ILE A 152 11.61 -9.40 9.87
C ILE A 152 13.11 -9.28 10.14
N ALA A 153 13.67 -10.29 10.78
CA ALA A 153 15.10 -10.38 11.05
C ALA A 153 15.65 -11.71 10.50
N GLY A 154 16.81 -11.61 9.87
CA GLY A 154 17.44 -12.73 9.17
C GLY A 154 18.89 -12.46 8.85
N PHE A 155 19.37 -13.16 7.85
CA PHE A 155 20.70 -12.95 7.28
C PHE A 155 20.67 -13.16 5.77
N PHE A 156 21.60 -12.54 5.07
CA PHE A 156 21.75 -12.68 3.62
C PHE A 156 22.36 -14.02 3.24
N SER A 157 21.87 -14.56 2.13
CA SER A 157 22.33 -15.76 1.46
C SER A 157 22.29 -15.53 -0.05
N GLN A 158 23.06 -16.31 -0.80
CA GLN A 158 23.05 -16.25 -2.26
C GLN A 158 22.75 -17.63 -2.85
N ASP A 159 21.87 -17.67 -3.85
CA ASP A 159 21.59 -18.87 -4.62
C ASP A 159 20.97 -18.51 -5.99
N ASN A 160 20.72 -19.51 -6.82
CA ASN A 160 19.96 -19.34 -8.06
C ASN A 160 18.46 -19.28 -7.76
N VAL A 161 17.76 -18.31 -8.34
CA VAL A 161 16.32 -18.12 -8.20
C VAL A 161 15.67 -18.34 -9.56
N LYS A 162 14.76 -19.30 -9.65
CA LYS A 162 13.92 -19.53 -10.82
C LYS A 162 12.60 -18.75 -10.65
N VAL A 163 12.30 -17.87 -11.59
CA VAL A 163 11.07 -17.08 -11.64
C VAL A 163 10.39 -17.37 -12.97
N GLY A 164 9.30 -18.15 -12.91
CA GLY A 164 8.75 -18.87 -14.06
C GLY A 164 9.85 -19.58 -14.86
N ASP A 165 10.14 -19.24 -16.12
CA ASP A 165 11.17 -19.95 -16.91
C ASP A 165 12.59 -19.38 -16.77
N PHE A 166 12.75 -18.18 -16.21
CA PHE A 166 14.06 -17.56 -16.04
C PHE A 166 14.80 -18.09 -14.83
N LEU A 167 16.08 -18.45 -15.03
CA LEU A 167 17.00 -18.81 -13.96
C LEU A 167 17.96 -17.65 -13.69
N VAL A 168 17.61 -16.84 -12.69
CA VAL A 168 18.44 -15.74 -12.20
C VAL A 168 19.53 -16.32 -11.32
N LYS A 169 20.79 -16.21 -11.76
CA LYS A 169 21.93 -16.77 -11.04
C LYS A 169 22.45 -15.82 -9.97
N ASN A 170 23.06 -16.37 -8.92
CA ASN A 170 23.75 -15.61 -7.87
C ASN A 170 22.89 -14.50 -7.24
N GLN A 171 21.59 -14.74 -7.07
CA GLN A 171 20.69 -13.78 -6.47
C GLN A 171 20.90 -13.76 -4.95
N GLU A 172 21.12 -12.57 -4.40
CA GLU A 172 21.14 -12.36 -2.96
C GLU A 172 19.72 -12.24 -2.40
N PHE A 173 19.43 -12.93 -1.31
CA PHE A 173 18.14 -12.89 -0.65
C PHE A 173 18.29 -13.07 0.86
N VAL A 174 17.25 -12.72 1.61
CA VAL A 174 17.26 -12.86 3.07
C VAL A 174 16.62 -14.17 3.48
N GLU A 175 17.36 -14.95 4.26
CA GLU A 175 16.85 -16.08 5.02
C GLU A 175 16.29 -15.57 6.35
N VAL A 176 14.95 -15.56 6.48
CA VAL A 176 14.28 -15.05 7.68
C VAL A 176 14.42 -16.06 8.82
N THR A 177 14.92 -15.60 9.96
CA THR A 177 15.09 -16.42 11.19
C THR A 177 14.10 -16.07 12.28
N ARG A 178 13.54 -14.86 12.21
CA ARG A 178 12.55 -14.35 13.15
C ARG A 178 11.63 -13.39 12.42
N GLU A 179 10.34 -13.67 12.52
CA GLU A 179 9.28 -12.78 12.06
C GLU A 179 8.71 -12.00 13.24
N GLY A 180 8.25 -10.77 12.99
CA GLY A 180 7.44 -10.00 13.95
C GLY A 180 6.17 -10.75 14.33
N PHE A 181 5.67 -10.54 15.55
CA PHE A 181 4.70 -11.44 16.21
C PHE A 181 3.39 -11.65 15.46
N LEU A 182 2.96 -10.73 14.56
CA LEU A 182 1.62 -10.77 13.96
C LEU A 182 1.54 -10.54 12.45
N THR A 183 2.59 -10.03 11.80
CA THR A 183 2.52 -9.62 10.37
C THR A 183 2.33 -10.79 9.39
N PHE A 184 2.75 -12.01 9.77
CA PHE A 184 2.79 -13.19 8.89
C PHE A 184 2.08 -14.43 9.47
N LEU A 185 1.37 -14.26 10.59
CA LEU A 185 0.51 -15.33 11.11
C LEU A 185 -0.75 -15.41 10.24
N GLY A 186 -0.96 -16.55 9.57
CA GLY A 186 -2.15 -16.80 8.74
C GLY A 186 -2.06 -16.29 7.30
N THR A 187 -0.87 -15.93 6.80
CA THR A 187 -0.65 -15.65 5.37
C THR A 187 -0.61 -16.95 4.56
N GLU A 188 -1.03 -16.90 3.28
CA GLU A 188 -0.93 -18.04 2.35
C GLU A 188 0.36 -18.02 1.50
N PHE A 189 1.13 -16.93 1.59
CA PHE A 189 2.40 -16.78 0.88
C PHE A 189 3.57 -16.98 1.84
N ASP A 190 4.64 -17.60 1.35
CA ASP A 190 5.85 -17.88 2.12
C ASP A 190 6.75 -16.64 2.27
N GLY A 191 6.83 -15.78 1.25
CA GLY A 191 7.75 -14.64 1.26
C GLY A 191 7.36 -13.49 0.33
N VAL A 192 8.30 -12.57 0.11
CA VAL A 192 8.12 -11.41 -0.78
C VAL A 192 9.29 -11.32 -1.74
N LEU A 193 8.99 -11.04 -3.00
CA LEU A 193 9.93 -10.70 -4.05
C LEU A 193 9.73 -9.22 -4.39
N GLY A 194 10.66 -8.38 -3.92
CA GLY A 194 10.65 -6.95 -4.22
C GLY A 194 10.99 -6.62 -5.68
N LEU A 195 10.19 -5.75 -6.28
CA LEU A 195 10.30 -5.22 -7.65
C LEU A 195 10.59 -3.70 -7.67
N GLY A 196 10.95 -3.14 -6.52
CA GLY A 196 11.41 -1.77 -6.36
C GLY A 196 12.86 -1.55 -6.80
N PHE A 197 13.38 -0.37 -6.49
CA PHE A 197 14.72 0.07 -6.88
C PHE A 197 15.80 -0.43 -5.92
N SER A 198 17.02 -0.64 -6.42
CA SER A 198 18.19 -1.04 -5.61
C SER A 198 18.42 -0.13 -4.40
N ASP A 199 18.16 1.16 -4.57
CA ASP A 199 18.49 2.22 -3.61
C ASP A 199 17.64 2.12 -2.33
N THR A 200 16.49 1.44 -2.40
CA THR A 200 15.60 1.15 -1.26
C THR A 200 15.78 -0.26 -0.71
N ALA A 201 16.65 -1.08 -1.32
CA ALA A 201 16.96 -2.40 -0.80
C ALA A 201 17.83 -2.29 0.45
N VAL A 202 17.47 -3.02 1.51
CA VAL A 202 18.30 -3.10 2.72
C VAL A 202 19.68 -3.62 2.33
N ARG A 203 20.73 -2.90 2.76
CA ARG A 203 22.15 -3.11 2.38
C ARG A 203 22.49 -2.87 0.90
N ASN A 204 21.62 -2.19 0.13
CA ASN A 204 21.82 -1.87 -1.28
C ASN A 204 22.08 -3.13 -2.14
N VAL A 205 21.41 -4.24 -1.81
CA VAL A 205 21.50 -5.48 -2.58
C VAL A 205 20.80 -5.35 -3.92
N THR A 206 21.27 -6.08 -4.93
CA THR A 206 20.67 -6.05 -6.27
C THR A 206 19.33 -6.81 -6.28
N PRO A 207 18.19 -6.16 -6.60
CA PRO A 207 16.89 -6.83 -6.67
C PRO A 207 16.84 -7.90 -7.77
N VAL A 208 15.87 -8.81 -7.68
CA VAL A 208 15.70 -9.91 -8.66
C VAL A 208 15.48 -9.37 -10.07
N TRP A 209 14.62 -8.37 -10.21
CA TRP A 209 14.37 -7.69 -11.48
C TRP A 209 15.65 -7.14 -12.12
N TYR A 210 16.57 -6.63 -11.30
CA TYR A 210 17.84 -6.10 -11.81
C TYR A 210 18.71 -7.21 -12.39
N ASN A 211 18.83 -8.31 -11.67
CA ASN A 211 19.59 -9.45 -12.15
C ASN A 211 18.95 -10.11 -13.38
N MET A 212 17.63 -10.02 -13.58
CA MET A 212 16.98 -10.50 -14.80
C MET A 212 17.49 -9.78 -16.05
N PHE A 213 17.54 -8.44 -16.04
CA PHE A 213 18.01 -7.69 -17.21
C PHE A 213 19.54 -7.71 -17.33
N LEU A 214 20.29 -7.62 -16.21
CA LEU A 214 21.75 -7.69 -16.22
C LEU A 214 22.28 -9.03 -16.77
N GLN A 215 21.50 -10.11 -16.62
CA GLN A 215 21.82 -11.44 -17.15
C GLN A 215 21.16 -11.71 -18.51
N HIS A 216 20.60 -10.68 -19.17
CA HIS A 216 19.98 -10.75 -20.49
C HIS A 216 18.80 -11.73 -20.60
N HIS A 217 18.03 -11.91 -19.53
CA HIS A 217 16.81 -12.74 -19.57
C HIS A 217 15.62 -12.02 -20.20
N VAL A 218 15.58 -10.68 -20.13
CA VAL A 218 14.46 -9.87 -20.67
C VAL A 218 14.91 -9.02 -21.85
N SER A 219 14.03 -8.89 -22.85
CA SER A 219 14.28 -8.13 -24.08
C SER A 219 14.00 -6.63 -23.92
N GLN A 220 13.06 -6.27 -23.06
CA GLN A 220 12.73 -4.88 -22.71
C GLN A 220 12.86 -4.70 -21.20
N GLU A 221 13.31 -3.52 -20.78
CA GLU A 221 13.41 -3.13 -19.37
C GLU A 221 12.06 -2.69 -18.81
N ILE A 222 11.01 -3.48 -19.07
CA ILE A 222 9.65 -3.23 -18.57
C ILE A 222 9.05 -4.50 -17.97
N PHE A 223 8.15 -4.33 -17.01
CA PHE A 223 7.25 -5.39 -16.57
C PHE A 223 5.84 -4.84 -16.37
N SER A 224 4.83 -5.69 -16.48
CA SER A 224 3.44 -5.26 -16.35
C SER A 224 2.61 -6.20 -15.50
N PHE A 225 1.61 -5.61 -14.84
CA PHE A 225 0.64 -6.31 -14.02
C PHE A 225 -0.75 -6.22 -14.63
N TRP A 226 -1.41 -7.37 -14.68
CA TRP A 226 -2.85 -7.51 -14.82
C TRP A 226 -3.39 -8.27 -13.62
N LEU A 227 -4.28 -7.64 -12.84
CA LEU A 227 -4.88 -8.25 -11.66
C LEU A 227 -6.36 -8.51 -11.92
N ASN A 228 -6.73 -9.78 -11.99
CA ASN A 228 -8.10 -10.19 -12.27
C ASN A 228 -9.00 -10.01 -11.04
N ARG A 229 -10.03 -9.17 -11.19
CA ARG A 229 -10.96 -8.88 -10.10
C ARG A 229 -12.08 -9.92 -9.97
N ASP A 230 -12.28 -10.81 -10.94
CA ASP A 230 -13.24 -11.91 -10.87
C ASP A 230 -12.85 -12.91 -9.76
N PRO A 231 -13.66 -13.06 -8.69
CA PRO A 231 -13.36 -14.00 -7.61
C PRO A 231 -13.51 -15.47 -8.01
N THR A 232 -14.17 -15.75 -9.13
CA THR A 232 -14.40 -17.12 -9.63
C THR A 232 -13.34 -17.60 -10.61
N ALA A 233 -12.50 -16.68 -11.09
CA ALA A 233 -11.47 -16.99 -12.07
C ALA A 233 -10.34 -17.84 -11.45
N LYS A 234 -9.92 -18.88 -12.18
CA LYS A 234 -8.77 -19.72 -11.79
C LYS A 234 -7.45 -18.96 -11.85
N LEU A 235 -7.33 -18.01 -12.78
CA LEU A 235 -6.19 -17.14 -12.92
C LEU A 235 -6.50 -15.82 -12.22
N GLY A 236 -5.85 -15.59 -11.09
CA GLY A 236 -5.99 -14.38 -10.29
C GLY A 236 -5.34 -13.16 -10.94
N GLY A 237 -4.34 -13.35 -11.80
CA GLY A 237 -3.70 -12.27 -12.53
C GLY A 237 -2.52 -12.79 -13.34
N GLU A 238 -1.77 -11.87 -13.95
CA GLU A 238 -0.56 -12.18 -14.69
C GLU A 238 0.47 -11.05 -14.51
N ILE A 239 1.74 -11.44 -14.33
CA ILE A 239 2.89 -10.54 -14.47
C ILE A 239 3.60 -10.91 -15.76
N VAL A 240 3.91 -9.90 -16.57
CA VAL A 240 4.74 -10.07 -17.77
C VAL A 240 6.07 -9.37 -17.53
N PHE A 241 7.17 -10.10 -17.59
CA PHE A 241 8.52 -9.54 -17.60
C PHE A 241 9.02 -9.42 -19.04
N GLY A 242 9.58 -8.26 -19.39
CA GLY A 242 10.11 -8.00 -20.73
C GLY A 242 9.07 -7.52 -21.76
N GLY A 243 7.85 -7.20 -21.35
CA GLY A 243 6.81 -6.70 -22.24
C GLY A 243 5.45 -6.56 -21.59
N ILE A 244 4.40 -6.61 -22.42
CA ILE A 244 2.99 -6.46 -22.04
C ILE A 244 2.14 -7.50 -22.77
N ASP A 245 1.00 -7.88 -22.21
CA ASP A 245 -0.02 -8.67 -22.92
C ASP A 245 -1.18 -7.78 -23.37
N TRP A 246 -1.32 -7.59 -24.67
CA TRP A 246 -2.39 -6.81 -25.29
C TRP A 246 -3.80 -7.35 -25.00
N ARG A 247 -3.93 -8.61 -24.57
CA ARG A 247 -5.23 -9.21 -24.19
C ARG A 247 -5.74 -8.70 -22.84
N HIS A 248 -4.88 -8.08 -22.03
CA HIS A 248 -5.17 -7.72 -20.64
C HIS A 248 -5.52 -6.23 -20.44
N PHE A 249 -5.58 -5.44 -21.51
CA PHE A 249 -5.97 -4.04 -21.44
C PHE A 249 -6.73 -3.56 -22.67
N ARG A 250 -7.37 -2.40 -22.57
CA ARG A 250 -8.09 -1.73 -23.66
C ARG A 250 -7.59 -0.29 -23.81
N GLY A 251 -7.42 0.13 -25.06
CA GLY A 251 -6.89 1.45 -25.41
C GLY A 251 -5.39 1.58 -25.12
N ASP A 252 -4.89 2.80 -25.17
CA ASP A 252 -3.47 3.09 -24.98
C ASP A 252 -3.13 3.39 -23.51
N HIS A 253 -1.92 3.01 -23.09
CA HIS A 253 -1.39 3.40 -21.78
C HIS A 253 -1.12 4.90 -21.72
N THR A 254 -1.49 5.50 -20.60
CA THR A 254 -1.11 6.86 -20.24
C THR A 254 0.11 6.78 -19.35
N TYR A 255 1.26 7.20 -19.88
CA TYR A 255 2.53 7.17 -19.17
C TYR A 255 2.80 8.47 -18.41
N VAL A 256 3.27 8.34 -17.18
CA VAL A 256 3.76 9.44 -16.35
C VAL A 256 5.17 9.14 -15.83
N PRO A 257 6.08 10.12 -15.83
CA PRO A 257 7.44 9.92 -15.35
C PRO A 257 7.45 9.71 -13.84
N LEU A 258 8.48 9.03 -13.34
CA LEU A 258 8.77 8.96 -11.91
C LEU A 258 9.26 10.32 -11.39
N ILE A 259 8.84 10.68 -10.18
CA ILE A 259 9.28 11.92 -9.52
C ILE A 259 10.72 11.78 -9.02
N ARG A 260 11.01 10.68 -8.32
CA ARG A 260 12.31 10.37 -7.75
C ARG A 260 12.54 8.87 -7.82
N ARG A 261 13.79 8.48 -8.11
CA ARG A 261 14.23 7.08 -8.07
C ARG A 261 14.25 6.58 -6.63
N GLY A 262 13.74 5.37 -6.40
CA GLY A 262 13.65 4.73 -5.08
C GLY A 262 12.36 3.93 -4.93
N TYR A 263 11.25 4.56 -5.26
CA TYR A 263 9.94 3.94 -5.38
C TYR A 263 9.34 4.18 -6.76
N TRP A 264 8.34 3.38 -7.13
CA TRP A 264 7.49 3.66 -8.29
C TRP A 264 6.51 4.80 -7.97
N GLN A 265 7.08 5.98 -7.70
CA GLN A 265 6.39 7.17 -7.25
C GLN A 265 6.12 8.13 -8.41
N ILE A 266 4.86 8.51 -8.58
CA ILE A 266 4.34 9.35 -9.66
C ILE A 266 3.64 10.60 -9.11
N GLN A 267 3.51 11.61 -9.95
CA GLN A 267 2.67 12.76 -9.67
C GLN A 267 1.20 12.38 -9.90
N VAL A 268 0.35 12.70 -8.92
CA VAL A 268 -1.10 12.59 -9.01
C VAL A 268 -1.70 13.98 -8.85
N GLY A 269 -2.58 14.35 -9.75
CA GLY A 269 -3.36 15.58 -9.65
C GLY A 269 -4.52 15.41 -8.67
N ASP A 270 -5.63 16.06 -8.98
CA ASP A 270 -6.78 16.09 -8.10
C ASP A 270 -7.47 14.73 -7.95
N VAL A 271 -8.11 14.55 -6.79
CA VAL A 271 -9.01 13.43 -6.50
C VAL A 271 -10.43 13.97 -6.47
N LEU A 272 -11.28 13.35 -7.28
CA LEU A 272 -12.66 13.79 -7.51
C LEU A 272 -13.63 12.75 -6.92
N ILE A 273 -14.68 13.22 -6.25
CA ILE A 273 -15.86 12.42 -5.89
C ILE A 273 -16.97 12.82 -6.86
N GLU A 274 -17.42 11.88 -7.69
CA GLU A 274 -18.11 12.18 -8.96
C GLU A 274 -17.30 13.18 -9.80
N ASN A 275 -17.76 14.43 -9.86
CA ASN A 275 -17.12 15.53 -10.57
C ASN A 275 -16.71 16.67 -9.63
N GLU A 276 -16.86 16.48 -8.31
CA GLU A 276 -16.49 17.48 -7.30
C GLU A 276 -15.06 17.23 -6.79
N SER A 277 -14.25 18.29 -6.79
CA SER A 277 -12.88 18.28 -6.25
C SER A 277 -12.87 18.11 -4.74
N THR A 278 -11.98 17.24 -4.25
CA THR A 278 -11.66 17.10 -2.83
C THR A 278 -10.67 18.16 -2.34
N GLY A 279 -10.14 18.99 -3.25
CA GLY A 279 -9.34 20.18 -3.01
C GLY A 279 -7.86 19.94 -2.78
N LEU A 280 -7.50 18.96 -1.93
CA LEU A 280 -6.16 18.89 -1.33
C LEU A 280 -5.10 18.55 -2.38
N CYS A 281 -5.42 17.67 -3.33
CA CYS A 281 -4.51 17.26 -4.39
C CYS A 281 -4.59 18.13 -5.66
N LYS A 282 -5.35 19.24 -5.64
CA LYS A 282 -5.46 20.13 -6.81
C LYS A 282 -4.12 20.79 -7.18
N GLY A 283 -3.29 21.09 -6.18
CA GLY A 283 -1.91 21.58 -6.36
C GLY A 283 -0.91 20.48 -6.72
N GLY A 284 -1.36 19.23 -6.79
CA GLY A 284 -0.53 18.05 -6.97
C GLY A 284 -0.26 17.31 -5.66
N CYS A 285 -0.55 16.03 -5.65
CA CYS A 285 -0.10 15.04 -4.68
C CYS A 285 0.93 14.11 -5.33
N THR A 286 1.56 13.25 -4.54
CA THR A 286 2.35 12.15 -5.07
C THR A 286 1.69 10.82 -4.73
N ALA A 287 2.02 9.76 -5.48
CA ALA A 287 1.56 8.42 -5.17
C ALA A 287 2.61 7.36 -5.46
N ILE A 288 2.74 6.34 -4.61
CA ILE A 288 3.44 5.09 -4.94
C ILE A 288 2.43 4.10 -5.51
N VAL A 289 2.83 3.46 -6.61
CA VAL A 289 2.10 2.37 -7.24
C VAL A 289 2.61 1.05 -6.66
N ASP A 290 1.81 0.42 -5.79
CA ASP A 290 2.26 -0.67 -4.91
C ASP A 290 1.43 -1.94 -5.08
N SER A 291 1.96 -2.94 -5.80
CA SER A 291 1.34 -4.27 -5.93
C SER A 291 1.44 -5.12 -4.65
N GLY A 292 2.18 -4.66 -3.63
CA GLY A 292 2.30 -5.34 -2.34
C GLY A 292 1.14 -5.07 -1.39
N THR A 293 0.22 -4.16 -1.72
CA THR A 293 -0.94 -3.82 -0.90
C THR A 293 -2.22 -3.74 -1.72
N SER A 294 -3.36 -4.03 -1.12
CA SER A 294 -4.63 -4.03 -1.83
C SER A 294 -5.42 -2.72 -1.73
N PHE A 295 -5.31 -1.99 -0.61
CA PHE A 295 -6.09 -0.78 -0.36
C PHE A 295 -5.51 0.47 -1.03
N LEU A 296 -6.36 1.47 -1.21
CA LEU A 296 -5.97 2.84 -1.53
C LEU A 296 -5.70 3.59 -0.23
N ALA A 297 -4.45 3.93 0.05
CA ALA A 297 -4.10 4.71 1.23
C ALA A 297 -3.91 6.18 0.86
N GLY A 298 -4.52 7.12 1.59
CA GLY A 298 -4.40 8.54 1.28
C GLY A 298 -4.69 9.47 2.45
N PRO A 299 -4.54 10.79 2.25
CA PRO A 299 -4.70 11.78 3.31
C PRO A 299 -6.05 11.67 4.01
N THR A 300 -6.04 11.70 5.34
CA THR A 300 -7.26 11.58 6.16
C THR A 300 -8.32 12.59 5.73
N THR A 301 -7.92 13.81 5.42
CA THR A 301 -8.79 14.89 4.93
C THR A 301 -9.60 14.53 3.67
N ILE A 302 -9.03 13.73 2.77
CA ILE A 302 -9.72 13.25 1.56
C ILE A 302 -10.52 11.98 1.87
N VAL A 303 -9.91 11.03 2.58
CA VAL A 303 -10.56 9.74 2.91
C VAL A 303 -11.82 9.95 3.76
N THR A 304 -11.86 10.95 4.64
CA THR A 304 -13.09 11.33 5.37
C THR A 304 -14.20 11.80 4.44
N GLN A 305 -13.87 12.63 3.43
CA GLN A 305 -14.85 13.08 2.44
C GLN A 305 -15.40 11.90 1.62
N ILE A 306 -14.51 10.98 1.22
CA ILE A 306 -14.91 9.75 0.52
C ILE A 306 -15.80 8.88 1.41
N ASN A 307 -15.40 8.62 2.66
CA ASN A 307 -16.17 7.81 3.60
C ASN A 307 -17.57 8.38 3.85
N HIS A 308 -17.69 9.71 3.95
CA HIS A 308 -18.99 10.37 4.04
C HIS A 308 -19.82 10.13 2.78
N ALA A 309 -19.24 10.35 1.59
CA ALA A 309 -19.94 10.25 0.31
C ALA A 309 -20.39 8.81 -0.02
N ILE A 310 -19.62 7.79 0.36
CA ILE A 310 -19.97 6.37 0.15
C ILE A 310 -20.78 5.78 1.32
N GLY A 311 -21.08 6.58 2.35
CA GLY A 311 -21.82 6.12 3.52
C GLY A 311 -21.06 5.13 4.41
N ALA A 312 -19.73 5.13 4.39
CA ALA A 312 -18.90 4.25 5.21
C ALA A 312 -18.97 4.60 6.71
N ALA A 313 -18.90 3.56 7.55
CA ALA A 313 -18.76 3.71 8.98
C ALA A 313 -17.42 4.38 9.31
N GLY A 314 -17.49 5.40 10.16
CA GLY A 314 -16.34 6.08 10.72
C GLY A 314 -16.41 6.13 12.25
N VAL A 315 -15.45 6.83 12.85
CA VAL A 315 -15.39 7.11 14.28
C VAL A 315 -15.86 8.54 14.50
N VAL A 316 -16.75 8.72 15.47
CA VAL A 316 -17.16 10.06 15.91
C VAL A 316 -16.05 10.65 16.77
N SER A 317 -15.47 11.77 16.35
CA SER A 317 -14.55 12.54 17.20
C SER A 317 -15.27 13.68 17.91
N LEU A 318 -15.21 13.65 19.24
CA LEU A 318 -15.75 14.72 20.08
C LEU A 318 -14.90 15.99 19.97
N GLU A 319 -13.59 15.85 19.79
CA GLU A 319 -12.64 16.93 19.59
C GLU A 319 -12.92 17.66 18.28
N CYS A 320 -13.10 16.93 17.17
CA CYS A 320 -13.50 17.50 15.88
C CYS A 320 -14.82 18.28 16.01
N LYS A 321 -15.85 17.66 16.63
CA LYS A 321 -17.14 18.33 16.86
C LYS A 321 -17.02 19.55 17.76
N ALA A 322 -16.15 19.51 18.78
CA ALA A 322 -15.89 20.64 19.65
C ALA A 322 -15.26 21.81 18.89
N VAL A 323 -14.34 21.55 17.95
CA VAL A 323 -13.76 22.60 17.10
C VAL A 323 -14.83 23.23 16.21
N VAL A 324 -15.67 22.42 15.56
CA VAL A 324 -16.80 22.92 14.75
C VAL A 324 -17.73 23.78 15.59
N PHE A 325 -18.11 23.32 16.77
CA PHE A 325 -19.06 24.01 17.65
C PHE A 325 -18.51 25.31 18.22
N ASN A 326 -17.27 25.30 18.73
CA ASN A 326 -16.68 26.44 19.43
C ASN A 326 -16.07 27.48 18.47
N TYR A 327 -15.47 27.03 17.37
CA TYR A 327 -14.66 27.88 16.48
C TYR A 327 -15.22 27.99 15.07
N GLY A 328 -16.19 27.16 14.67
CA GLY A 328 -16.69 27.11 13.29
C GLY A 328 -17.13 28.45 12.73
N ASN A 329 -17.89 29.25 13.50
CA ASN A 329 -18.31 30.59 13.06
C ASN A 329 -17.13 31.54 12.85
N ILE A 330 -16.13 31.51 13.74
CA ILE A 330 -14.94 32.37 13.62
C ILE A 330 -14.11 31.93 12.41
N ILE A 331 -13.93 30.62 12.21
CA ILE A 331 -13.26 30.07 11.02
C ILE A 331 -13.95 30.56 9.74
N TRP A 332 -15.28 30.49 9.68
CA TRP A 332 -16.04 30.97 8.54
C TRP A 332 -15.81 32.46 8.28
N ASP A 333 -15.93 33.28 9.33
CA ASP A 333 -15.82 34.73 9.21
C ASP A 333 -14.39 35.11 8.76
N TYR A 334 -13.36 34.46 9.31
CA TYR A 334 -11.96 34.63 8.90
C TYR A 334 -11.75 34.30 7.42
N LEU A 335 -12.28 33.17 6.94
CA LEU A 335 -12.15 32.79 5.53
C LEU A 335 -12.92 33.75 4.61
N MET A 336 -14.06 34.27 5.03
CA MET A 336 -14.81 35.29 4.27
C MET A 336 -14.12 36.65 4.24
N GLU A 337 -13.36 36.99 5.28
CA GLU A 337 -12.51 38.19 5.35
C GLU A 337 -11.22 38.06 4.52
N GLY A 338 -10.97 36.90 3.93
CA GLY A 338 -9.78 36.63 3.10
C GLY A 338 -8.52 36.34 3.92
N ILE A 339 -8.68 35.95 5.20
CA ILE A 339 -7.58 35.45 6.01
C ILE A 339 -7.07 34.15 5.39
N ARG A 340 -5.74 34.02 5.32
CA ARG A 340 -5.08 32.87 4.73
C ARG A 340 -5.38 31.60 5.56
N PRO A 341 -5.84 30.49 4.94
CA PRO A 341 -6.18 29.26 5.67
C PRO A 341 -5.07 28.76 6.61
N GLU A 342 -3.80 28.92 6.22
CA GLU A 342 -2.64 28.40 6.95
C GLU A 342 -2.40 29.08 8.30
N ILE A 343 -2.95 30.30 8.51
CA ILE A 343 -2.77 31.04 9.77
C ILE A 343 -4.01 31.01 10.66
N VAL A 344 -5.17 30.59 10.14
CA VAL A 344 -6.45 30.61 10.88
C VAL A 344 -6.32 29.88 12.21
N CYS A 345 -5.78 28.66 12.21
CA CYS A 345 -5.67 27.86 13.43
C CYS A 345 -4.62 28.38 14.42
N VAL A 346 -3.61 29.10 13.93
CA VAL A 346 -2.61 29.78 14.76
C VAL A 346 -3.24 31.00 15.43
N ASP A 347 -4.00 31.81 14.67
CA ASP A 347 -4.68 33.01 15.19
C ASP A 347 -5.78 32.65 16.20
N LEU A 348 -6.44 31.51 16.02
CA LEU A 348 -7.40 30.95 16.98
C LEU A 348 -6.72 30.39 18.25
N GLY A 349 -5.39 30.31 18.28
CA GLY A 349 -4.62 29.74 19.39
C GLY A 349 -4.73 28.23 19.52
N LEU A 350 -5.18 27.53 18.47
CA LEU A 350 -5.31 26.07 18.44
C LEU A 350 -4.02 25.38 17.98
N CYS A 351 -3.17 26.08 17.23
CA CYS A 351 -1.88 25.59 16.73
C CYS A 351 -0.74 26.49 17.20
N SER A 352 0.42 25.90 17.53
CA SER A 352 1.64 26.67 17.80
C SER A 352 2.19 27.27 16.51
N SER A 353 2.69 28.52 16.59
CA SER A 353 3.41 29.17 15.49
C SER A 353 4.79 28.53 15.29
N ASN A 354 4.86 27.38 14.61
CA ASN A 354 6.14 26.88 14.13
C ASN A 354 6.70 27.87 13.10
N GLY A 355 7.90 28.38 13.39
CA GLY A 355 8.53 29.55 12.75
C GLY A 355 8.91 29.40 11.29
N SER A 356 7.94 29.19 10.41
CA SER A 356 8.06 29.48 8.98
C SER A 356 6.83 30.25 8.55
N HIS A 357 6.84 31.56 8.80
CA HIS A 357 6.53 32.64 7.84
C HIS A 357 6.36 33.98 8.57
N HIS A 358 6.98 35.01 8.00
CA HIS A 358 7.32 36.32 8.57
C HIS A 358 6.20 37.16 9.23
N VAL A 359 6.65 37.87 10.27
CA VAL A 359 6.07 38.91 11.13
C VAL A 359 5.37 40.08 10.41
N SER A 360 4.31 40.62 11.02
CA SER A 360 4.16 42.08 11.21
C SER A 360 3.49 42.41 12.56
N PRO A 361 3.83 43.56 13.18
CA PRO A 361 3.67 43.78 14.62
C PRO A 361 2.45 44.65 14.99
N GLY A 362 1.88 44.36 16.16
CA GLY A 362 0.83 45.14 16.83
C GLY A 362 -0.43 44.28 16.99
N ILE A 363 -0.78 43.78 18.16
CA ILE A 363 -0.94 44.47 19.44
C ILE A 363 -0.49 43.54 20.56
N ALA A 364 0.46 43.98 21.39
CA ALA A 364 0.82 43.32 22.64
C ALA A 364 -0.02 43.89 23.78
N SER A 365 -0.78 43.04 24.49
CA SER A 365 -1.41 43.27 25.80
C SER A 365 -2.38 42.10 26.04
N MET A 366 -2.33 41.27 27.08
CA MET A 366 -1.72 41.35 28.40
C MET A 366 -1.48 39.94 28.93
N ALA A 367 -0.36 39.78 29.64
CA ALA A 367 -0.03 38.59 30.39
C ALA A 367 -0.99 38.36 31.57
N GLN A 368 -1.47 37.13 31.74
CA GLN A 368 -1.71 36.57 33.07
C GLN A 368 -1.02 35.21 33.20
N ASN A 369 -0.07 35.20 34.12
CA ASN A 369 0.60 34.04 34.69
C ASN A 369 -0.39 32.90 35.00
N ARG A 370 -0.23 31.75 34.35
CA ARG A 370 -0.49 30.46 34.98
C ARG A 370 0.68 29.52 34.69
N THR A 371 1.35 29.20 35.79
CA THR A 371 2.23 28.06 36.04
C THR A 371 2.15 26.95 35.00
N TRP A 372 3.25 26.80 34.26
CA TRP A 372 3.56 25.66 33.41
C TRP A 372 3.78 24.41 34.26
N GLU A 373 2.83 23.51 34.22
CA GLU A 373 2.99 22.06 34.40
C GLU A 373 1.74 21.41 33.80
N GLY A 374 1.81 21.02 32.53
CA GLY A 374 0.66 20.47 31.80
C GLY A 374 1.04 19.92 30.42
N SER A 375 1.25 18.61 30.37
CA SER A 375 1.22 17.67 29.23
C SER A 375 1.20 18.25 27.79
N SER A 376 2.33 18.09 27.09
CA SER A 376 2.53 18.31 25.65
C SER A 376 1.83 17.30 24.73
N VAL A 377 0.70 16.73 25.15
CA VAL A 377 -0.02 15.67 24.40
C VAL A 377 -1.34 16.19 23.83
N ASP A 378 -1.95 17.22 24.43
CA ASP A 378 -3.32 17.68 24.09
C ASP A 378 -3.37 18.82 23.06
N GLU A 379 -2.26 19.56 22.84
CA GLU A 379 -2.17 20.63 21.81
C GLU A 379 -2.21 20.07 20.36
N SER A 380 -1.99 18.77 20.16
CA SER A 380 -1.83 18.19 18.81
C SER A 380 -3.15 17.85 18.10
N ALA A 381 -4.17 17.40 18.84
CA ALA A 381 -5.43 16.93 18.24
C ALA A 381 -6.32 18.08 17.79
N PHE A 382 -6.51 19.10 18.64
CA PHE A 382 -7.31 20.28 18.31
C PHE A 382 -6.70 21.07 17.14
N CYS A 383 -5.37 21.20 17.08
CA CYS A 383 -4.69 21.80 15.94
C CYS A 383 -5.00 21.04 14.64
N THR A 384 -4.78 19.72 14.62
CA THR A 384 -5.04 18.88 13.44
C THR A 384 -6.49 18.99 12.97
N PHE A 385 -7.45 18.93 13.90
CA PHE A 385 -8.87 19.07 13.55
C PHE A 385 -9.22 20.47 13.07
N CYS A 386 -8.63 21.51 13.65
CA CYS A 386 -8.78 22.86 13.14
C CYS A 386 -8.31 22.96 11.70
N GLU A 387 -7.10 22.49 11.38
CA GLU A 387 -6.56 22.54 10.02
C GLU A 387 -7.44 21.78 9.03
N MET A 388 -7.93 20.59 9.41
CA MET A 388 -8.89 19.82 8.60
C MET A 388 -10.21 20.56 8.40
N ILE A 389 -10.76 21.20 9.43
CA ILE A 389 -12.02 21.95 9.36
C ILE A 389 -11.87 23.20 8.51
N VAL A 390 -10.82 23.99 8.72
CA VAL A 390 -10.50 25.17 7.90
C VAL A 390 -10.42 24.76 6.43
N PHE A 391 -9.71 23.67 6.15
CA PHE A 391 -9.60 23.11 4.81
C PHE A 391 -10.96 22.70 4.23
N TRP A 392 -11.78 21.93 4.97
CA TRP A 392 -13.09 21.50 4.47
C TRP A 392 -14.02 22.69 4.21
N VAL A 393 -14.03 23.70 5.09
CA VAL A 393 -14.80 24.93 4.89
C VAL A 393 -14.33 25.64 3.63
N GLU A 394 -13.02 25.79 3.42
CA GLU A 394 -12.45 26.41 2.23
C GLU A 394 -12.86 25.68 0.93
N VAL A 395 -12.83 24.35 0.94
CA VAL A 395 -13.27 23.54 -0.22
C VAL A 395 -14.75 23.75 -0.49
N GLN A 396 -15.61 23.74 0.53
CA GLN A 396 -17.05 23.94 0.34
C GLN A 396 -17.39 25.39 -0.08
N LEU A 397 -16.62 26.38 0.37
CA LEU A 397 -16.74 27.78 -0.05
C LEU A 397 -16.47 27.95 -1.55
N LYS A 398 -15.42 27.27 -2.06
CA LYS A 398 -15.10 27.24 -3.50
C LYS A 398 -16.19 26.57 -4.35
N GLN A 399 -17.09 25.82 -3.73
CA GLN A 399 -18.25 25.16 -4.36
C GLN A 399 -19.55 25.97 -4.19
N GLU A 400 -19.48 27.24 -3.76
CA GLU A 400 -20.62 28.16 -3.62
C GLU A 400 -21.76 27.63 -2.71
N LYS A 401 -21.42 26.84 -1.69
CA LYS A 401 -22.39 26.31 -0.72
C LYS A 401 -22.70 27.32 0.39
N THR A 402 -23.93 27.30 0.91
CA THR A 402 -24.37 28.21 1.99
C THR A 402 -23.75 27.85 3.35
N LYS A 403 -23.56 28.83 4.25
CA LYS A 403 -22.95 28.64 5.59
C LYS A 403 -23.56 27.47 6.36
N GLU A 404 -24.89 27.36 6.35
CA GLU A 404 -25.61 26.28 7.06
C GLU A 404 -25.32 24.90 6.46
N LYS A 405 -25.27 24.82 5.13
CA LYS A 405 -24.94 23.56 4.44
C LYS A 405 -23.49 23.16 4.70
N VAL A 406 -22.56 24.12 4.70
CA VAL A 406 -21.15 23.86 4.99
C VAL A 406 -20.97 23.33 6.41
N PHE A 407 -21.54 23.98 7.43
CA PHE A 407 -21.40 23.47 8.80
C PHE A 407 -22.09 22.14 9.04
N LYS A 408 -23.27 21.92 8.42
CA LYS A 408 -23.90 20.60 8.47
C LYS A 408 -22.97 19.53 7.90
N TYR A 409 -22.41 19.78 6.73
CA TYR A 409 -21.48 18.86 6.07
C TYR A 409 -20.23 18.60 6.92
N VAL A 410 -19.54 19.65 7.37
CA VAL A 410 -18.33 19.54 8.21
C VAL A 410 -18.62 18.80 9.51
N ASN A 411 -19.76 19.03 10.15
CA ASN A 411 -20.16 18.30 11.34
C ASN A 411 -20.40 16.81 11.04
N GLU A 412 -21.01 16.47 9.92
CA GLU A 412 -21.16 15.08 9.47
C GLU A 412 -19.81 14.42 9.16
N LEU A 413 -18.82 15.17 8.64
CA LEU A 413 -17.45 14.65 8.46
C LEU A 413 -16.79 14.26 9.78
N CYS A 414 -17.01 15.01 10.87
CA CYS A 414 -16.54 14.65 12.20
C CYS A 414 -17.17 13.34 12.75
N GLU A 415 -18.27 12.85 12.15
CA GLU A 415 -18.90 11.56 12.48
C GLU A 415 -18.36 10.41 11.62
N ARG A 416 -17.63 10.72 10.55
CA ARG A 416 -17.17 9.79 9.51
C ARG A 416 -15.66 9.70 9.43
N LEU A 417 -14.94 10.15 10.46
CA LEU A 417 -13.49 10.07 10.48
C LEU A 417 -13.05 8.61 10.30
N PRO A 418 -12.03 8.36 9.47
CA PRO A 418 -11.47 7.03 9.26
C PRO A 418 -11.07 6.42 10.60
N ASN A 419 -11.41 5.15 10.79
CA ASN A 419 -11.01 4.45 12.00
C ASN A 419 -9.49 4.21 11.96
N PRO A 420 -8.69 4.79 12.87
CA PRO A 420 -7.23 4.63 12.84
C PRO A 420 -6.79 3.18 13.10
N ILE A 421 -7.67 2.38 13.71
CA ILE A 421 -7.41 1.00 14.12
C ILE A 421 -8.13 0.01 13.18
N GLY A 422 -9.09 0.46 12.35
CA GLY A 422 -10.03 -0.41 11.65
C GLY A 422 -10.29 -0.03 10.21
N LYS A 423 -10.77 -0.99 9.42
CA LYS A 423 -11.30 -0.71 8.08
C LYS A 423 -12.73 -0.14 8.18
N SER A 424 -13.09 0.76 7.28
CA SER A 424 -14.42 1.36 7.23
C SER A 424 -15.41 0.44 6.52
N PHE A 425 -16.40 -0.07 7.26
CA PHE A 425 -17.47 -0.89 6.71
C PHE A 425 -18.49 -0.04 5.96
N ILE A 426 -19.08 -0.58 4.90
CA ILE A 426 -20.16 0.07 4.14
C ILE A 426 -21.36 -0.89 4.06
N ASN A 427 -22.56 -0.34 3.90
CA ASN A 427 -23.72 -1.16 3.62
C ASN A 427 -23.63 -1.71 2.18
N CYS A 428 -23.59 -3.04 2.04
CA CYS A 428 -23.52 -3.72 0.74
C CYS A 428 -24.69 -3.36 -0.19
N ASP A 429 -25.87 -3.06 0.36
CA ASP A 429 -27.06 -2.74 -0.43
C ASP A 429 -26.96 -1.37 -1.11
N ASN A 430 -26.10 -0.50 -0.59
CA ASN A 430 -25.93 0.88 -1.08
C ASN A 430 -24.87 1.00 -2.18
N ILE A 431 -24.13 -0.07 -2.54
CA ILE A 431 -23.00 0.03 -3.48
C ILE A 431 -23.40 0.70 -4.79
N ALA A 432 -24.53 0.32 -5.36
CA ALA A 432 -24.99 0.85 -6.64
C ALA A 432 -25.35 2.35 -6.64
N SER A 433 -25.54 2.96 -5.47
CA SER A 433 -25.83 4.40 -5.33
C SER A 433 -24.63 5.23 -4.88
N MET A 434 -23.49 4.59 -4.60
CA MET A 434 -22.27 5.30 -4.22
C MET A 434 -21.64 6.02 -5.42
N PRO A 435 -20.88 7.10 -5.18
CA PRO A 435 -20.27 7.87 -6.25
C PRO A 435 -19.01 7.20 -6.84
N TYR A 436 -18.71 7.50 -8.11
CA TYR A 436 -17.38 7.26 -8.65
C TYR A 436 -16.32 8.07 -7.89
N VAL A 437 -15.14 7.50 -7.69
CA VAL A 437 -13.97 8.23 -7.20
C VAL A 437 -12.90 8.21 -8.29
N SER A 438 -12.44 9.40 -8.70
CA SER A 438 -11.50 9.51 -9.83
C SER A 438 -10.18 10.14 -9.41
N PHE A 439 -9.08 9.55 -9.89
CA PHE A 439 -7.74 10.12 -9.75
C PHE A 439 -7.33 10.81 -11.05
N THR A 440 -6.77 12.01 -10.96
CA THR A 440 -6.19 12.68 -12.14
C THR A 440 -4.71 12.28 -12.26
N ILE A 441 -4.32 11.60 -13.33
CA ILE A 441 -2.93 11.17 -13.57
C ILE A 441 -2.53 11.54 -14.99
N GLY A 442 -1.44 12.29 -15.16
CA GLY A 442 -0.99 12.72 -16.49
C GLY A 442 -2.06 13.49 -17.28
N ASN A 443 -2.80 14.37 -16.61
CA ASN A 443 -3.94 15.14 -17.16
C ASN A 443 -5.10 14.28 -17.70
N LYS A 444 -5.19 12.99 -17.32
CA LYS A 444 -6.34 12.15 -17.61
C LYS A 444 -7.03 11.69 -16.32
N SER A 445 -8.33 11.49 -16.39
CA SER A 445 -9.15 10.98 -15.29
C SER A 445 -9.17 9.45 -15.28
N PHE A 446 -8.95 8.86 -14.11
CA PHE A 446 -8.99 7.42 -13.83
C PHE A 446 -10.10 7.13 -12.82
N PRO A 447 -11.36 7.02 -13.28
CA PRO A 447 -12.51 6.73 -12.42
C PRO A 447 -12.49 5.28 -11.89
N LEU A 448 -12.85 5.12 -10.62
CA LEU A 448 -13.14 3.82 -10.00
C LEU A 448 -14.63 3.76 -9.68
N SER A 449 -15.30 2.71 -10.13
CA SER A 449 -16.71 2.47 -9.80
C SER A 449 -16.86 1.98 -8.35
N PRO A 450 -18.07 2.11 -7.76
CA PRO A 450 -18.38 1.57 -6.46
C PRO A 450 -18.00 0.10 -6.25
N GLU A 451 -18.22 -0.73 -7.26
CA GLU A 451 -17.88 -2.15 -7.23
C GLU A 451 -16.37 -2.39 -7.25
N GLN A 452 -15.60 -1.49 -7.86
CA GLN A 452 -14.14 -1.62 -7.97
C GLN A 452 -13.43 -1.26 -6.68
N TYR A 453 -13.83 -0.15 -6.03
CA TYR A 453 -13.23 0.29 -4.78
C TYR A 453 -13.86 -0.36 -3.53
N THR A 454 -14.91 -1.16 -3.67
CA THR A 454 -15.50 -1.91 -2.54
C THR A 454 -14.95 -3.33 -2.48
N LEU A 455 -14.51 -3.76 -1.31
CA LEU A 455 -14.18 -5.16 -1.04
C LEU A 455 -15.38 -5.87 -0.45
N ARG A 456 -15.82 -6.96 -1.11
CA ARG A 456 -16.89 -7.85 -0.65
C ARG A 456 -16.27 -9.12 -0.07
N ILE A 457 -16.67 -9.46 1.14
CA ILE A 457 -16.16 -10.61 1.88
C ILE A 457 -17.34 -11.48 2.22
N GLU A 458 -17.35 -12.69 1.67
CA GLU A 458 -18.36 -13.68 1.98
C GLU A 458 -17.94 -14.42 3.26
N GLU A 459 -18.65 -14.18 4.35
CA GLU A 459 -18.65 -15.10 5.49
C GLU A 459 -19.85 -16.04 5.38
N SER A 460 -19.71 -17.24 5.93
CA SER A 460 -20.60 -18.41 5.83
C SER A 460 -22.11 -18.15 5.63
N CYS A 461 -22.68 -17.07 6.18
CA CYS A 461 -24.08 -16.67 6.02
C CYS A 461 -24.32 -15.17 5.71
N ALA A 462 -23.28 -14.34 5.53
CA ALA A 462 -23.43 -12.89 5.31
C ALA A 462 -22.29 -12.32 4.49
N THR A 463 -22.61 -11.37 3.60
CA THR A 463 -21.62 -10.58 2.88
C THR A 463 -21.29 -9.33 3.68
N VAL A 464 -20.00 -9.08 3.91
CA VAL A 464 -19.49 -7.86 4.54
C VAL A 464 -18.80 -7.01 3.49
N CYS A 465 -19.16 -5.73 3.43
CA CYS A 465 -18.57 -4.79 2.50
C CYS A 465 -17.70 -3.76 3.21
N ILE A 466 -16.51 -3.53 2.65
CA ILE A 466 -15.48 -2.68 3.23
C ILE A 466 -15.03 -1.67 2.17
N SER A 467 -14.89 -0.41 2.59
CA SER A 467 -14.29 0.65 1.79
C SER A 467 -12.84 0.30 1.45
N GLY A 468 -12.49 0.40 0.18
CA GLY A 468 -11.13 0.26 -0.33
C GLY A 468 -10.18 1.39 0.06
N PHE A 469 -10.68 2.43 0.74
CA PHE A 469 -9.90 3.58 1.15
C PHE A 469 -9.49 3.48 2.62
N VAL A 470 -8.21 3.74 2.90
CA VAL A 470 -7.66 3.81 4.25
C VAL A 470 -6.94 5.13 4.45
N ALA A 471 -7.04 5.67 5.67
CA ALA A 471 -6.37 6.91 6.02
C ALA A 471 -4.88 6.68 6.28
N LEU A 472 -4.09 7.56 5.72
CA LEU A 472 -2.65 7.62 5.88
C LEU A 472 -2.22 9.08 5.77
N ASN A 473 -1.64 9.60 6.85
CA ASN A 473 -1.04 10.93 6.84
C ASN A 473 0.47 10.80 6.77
N VAL A 474 1.06 11.33 5.72
CA VAL A 474 2.52 11.49 5.57
C VAL A 474 2.81 12.98 5.71
N LEU A 475 3.73 13.33 6.61
CA LEU A 475 4.10 14.72 6.86
C LEU A 475 4.94 15.28 5.70
N PRO A 476 5.02 16.62 5.55
CA PRO A 476 5.98 17.24 4.63
C PRO A 476 7.43 16.85 5.00
N PRO A 477 8.35 16.71 4.02
CA PRO A 477 8.22 17.10 2.62
C PRO A 477 7.64 16.03 1.68
N GLU A 478 7.41 14.79 2.14
CA GLU A 478 6.96 13.70 1.24
C GLU A 478 5.45 13.74 0.94
N GLY A 479 4.64 14.32 1.84
CA GLY A 479 3.19 14.46 1.71
C GLY A 479 2.73 15.76 1.03
N PRO A 480 1.48 15.83 0.57
CA PRO A 480 0.43 14.81 0.65
C PRO A 480 0.64 13.65 -0.34
N PHE A 481 0.40 12.43 0.15
CA PHE A 481 0.88 11.20 -0.44
C PHE A 481 -0.22 10.12 -0.52
N TRP A 482 -0.25 9.36 -1.62
CA TRP A 482 -1.15 8.22 -1.83
C TRP A 482 -0.40 6.90 -2.05
N ILE A 483 -1.03 5.78 -1.72
CA ILE A 483 -0.63 4.45 -2.19
C ILE A 483 -1.75 3.91 -3.06
N LEU A 484 -1.42 3.60 -4.32
CA LEU A 484 -2.33 2.98 -5.28
C LEU A 484 -2.07 1.47 -5.30
N GLY A 485 -2.88 0.74 -4.53
CA GLY A 485 -2.80 -0.73 -4.40
C GLY A 485 -3.62 -1.51 -5.45
N ASP A 486 -3.82 -2.81 -5.18
CA ASP A 486 -4.52 -3.74 -6.08
C ASP A 486 -5.92 -3.30 -6.52
N ILE A 487 -6.61 -2.47 -5.74
CA ILE A 487 -7.89 -1.89 -6.15
C ILE A 487 -7.72 -1.04 -7.41
N PHE A 488 -6.66 -0.21 -7.46
CA PHE A 488 -6.34 0.59 -8.64
C PHE A 488 -5.74 -0.28 -9.75
N LEU A 489 -4.74 -1.11 -9.43
CA LEU A 489 -4.05 -1.98 -10.40
C LEU A 489 -4.98 -3.05 -11.01
N GLY A 490 -6.07 -3.41 -10.33
CA GLY A 490 -7.09 -4.29 -10.86
C GLY A 490 -8.02 -3.60 -11.86
N ALA A 491 -8.35 -2.33 -11.63
CA ALA A 491 -9.12 -1.53 -12.58
C ALA A 491 -8.28 -1.09 -13.79
N TYR A 492 -6.96 -0.90 -13.58
CA TYR A 492 -6.03 -0.40 -14.57
C TYR A 492 -4.79 -1.28 -14.70
N HIS A 493 -4.65 -1.92 -15.86
CA HIS A 493 -3.43 -2.60 -16.25
C HIS A 493 -2.26 -1.62 -16.15
N THR A 494 -1.22 -2.05 -15.46
CA THR A 494 -0.12 -1.17 -15.05
C THR A 494 1.20 -1.68 -15.64
N VAL A 495 1.93 -0.79 -16.30
CA VAL A 495 3.26 -1.04 -16.87
C VAL A 495 4.28 -0.25 -16.07
N PHE A 496 5.28 -0.95 -15.53
CA PHE A 496 6.44 -0.38 -14.87
C PHE A 496 7.59 -0.38 -15.87
N ASP A 497 7.86 0.79 -16.44
CA ASP A 497 8.88 0.99 -17.48
C ASP A 497 10.16 1.49 -16.81
N PHE A 498 11.03 0.54 -16.47
CA PHE A 498 12.29 0.81 -15.78
C PHE A 498 13.26 1.55 -16.70
N GLY A 499 13.34 1.16 -17.97
CA GLY A 499 14.25 1.77 -18.94
C GLY A 499 13.98 3.26 -19.17
N ASN A 500 12.72 3.68 -19.15
CA ASN A 500 12.33 5.08 -19.31
C ASN A 500 11.91 5.77 -17.99
N LEU A 501 12.05 5.09 -16.84
CA LEU A 501 11.68 5.59 -15.52
C LEU A 501 10.28 6.22 -15.48
N ARG A 502 9.26 5.44 -15.87
CA ARG A 502 7.87 5.88 -15.94
C ARG A 502 6.90 4.74 -15.62
N VAL A 503 5.66 5.09 -15.29
CA VAL A 503 4.57 4.12 -15.09
C VAL A 503 3.45 4.42 -16.09
N GLY A 504 2.89 3.38 -16.71
CA GLY A 504 1.82 3.47 -17.70
C GLY A 504 0.54 2.78 -17.24
N PHE A 505 -0.60 3.43 -17.44
CA PHE A 505 -1.92 2.89 -17.05
C PHE A 505 -2.87 2.80 -18.24
N ALA A 506 -3.50 1.66 -18.42
CA ALA A 506 -4.60 1.44 -19.38
C ALA A 506 -5.75 0.72 -18.69
N LYS A 507 -6.97 0.84 -19.21
CA LYS A 507 -8.13 0.15 -18.62
C LYS A 507 -7.93 -1.37 -18.71
N SER A 508 -8.07 -2.09 -17.60
CA SER A 508 -8.00 -3.55 -17.60
C SER A 508 -9.10 -4.16 -18.47
N ALA A 509 -8.78 -5.26 -19.16
CA ALA A 509 -9.67 -5.91 -20.13
C ALA A 509 -10.89 -6.62 -19.50
#